data_AF-A0A2D4I2H5-F1
#
_entry.id   AF-A0A2D4I2H5-F1
#
_cell.length_a   1.000
_cell.length_b   1.000
_cell.length_c   1.000
_cell.angle_alpha   90.00
_cell.angle_beta   90.00
_cell.angle_gamma   90.00
#
_symmetry.space_group_name_H-M   'P 1'
#
loop_
_entity.id
_entity.type
_entity.pdbx_description
1 polymer ?
#
loop_
_entity_poly.entity_id
_entity_poly.type
_entity_poly.pdbx_seq_one_letter_code
_entity_poly.pdbx_strand_id
1 'polypeptide(L)'
;SLLALKAECQLPVLEGCQACMTFYPRACGSLRGKLATYFLSCMDAETPHLQQLACECYALLPSLGAGFAQGLKYRESWEQQAHSLVATLHRLLGRLYEGAETEPLHYDGPGEEVLLPPPRQEEQTASLLLAKHRFAGLAKCLCRMLRNDFGTPVTVPAQAILDLVCRALDVSVKSMSWFGDGPLRMLLLPSIHLEALDLLAALILACGPRLVRFGGALCRLFPQVLNMWRAGQDLLSPGLQRPYSAVRARLYQVLDLWVQVAGASSGLLLGHSSQSDALLGHLIDDISPPSDALKMQPNPTSEGKPSAPKKAKLS
;
A
#
# COMPACT_ATOMS: atom_id res chain seq x y z
N SER A 1 6.15 -35.65 -4.63
CA SER A 1 6.92 -34.40 -4.63
C SER A 1 6.68 -33.70 -3.30
N LEU A 2 7.68 -33.11 -2.63
CA LEU A 2 7.49 -32.29 -1.41
C LEU A 2 6.53 -31.11 -1.63
N LEU A 3 6.23 -30.78 -2.89
CA LEU A 3 5.27 -29.75 -3.31
C LEU A 3 3.81 -30.25 -3.40
N ALA A 4 3.53 -31.50 -3.00
CA ALA A 4 2.19 -32.10 -2.96
C ALA A 4 1.82 -32.54 -1.53
N LEU A 5 2.09 -31.68 -0.54
CA LEU A 5 1.86 -31.96 0.88
C LEU A 5 0.50 -31.44 1.34
N LYS A 6 0.01 -32.02 2.45
CA LYS A 6 -1.20 -31.57 3.17
C LYS A 6 -1.06 -30.09 3.56
N ALA A 7 -2.19 -29.37 3.61
CA ALA A 7 -2.23 -27.95 3.96
C ALA A 7 -1.50 -27.63 5.29
N GLU A 8 -1.56 -28.55 6.25
CA GLU A 8 -0.90 -28.49 7.56
C GLU A 8 0.63 -28.33 7.48
N CYS A 9 1.28 -28.78 6.41
CA CYS A 9 2.74 -28.72 6.27
C CYS A 9 3.23 -27.50 5.48
N GLN A 10 2.34 -26.64 4.96
CA GLN A 10 2.74 -25.55 4.07
C GLN A 10 3.64 -24.53 4.76
N LEU A 11 3.35 -24.17 6.01
CA LEU A 11 4.13 -23.18 6.76
C LEU A 11 5.56 -23.68 7.07
N PRO A 12 5.77 -24.86 7.69
CA PRO A 12 7.12 -25.39 7.92
C PRO A 12 7.94 -25.58 6.63
N VAL A 13 7.27 -25.91 5.51
CA VAL A 13 7.94 -26.04 4.21
C VAL A 13 8.43 -24.68 3.71
N LEU A 14 7.62 -23.64 3.81
CA LEU A 14 8.02 -22.28 3.45
C LEU A 14 9.18 -21.78 4.30
N GLU A 15 9.16 -22.04 5.61
CA GLU A 15 10.26 -21.69 6.53
C GLU A 15 11.56 -22.43 6.13
N GLY A 16 11.46 -23.73 5.85
CA GLY A 16 12.58 -24.52 5.34
C GLY A 16 13.11 -24.01 4.00
N CYS A 17 12.22 -23.62 3.08
CA CYS A 17 12.60 -23.00 1.81
C CYS A 17 13.32 -21.67 2.03
N GLN A 18 12.80 -20.80 2.91
CA GLN A 18 13.42 -19.51 3.24
C GLN A 18 14.83 -19.71 3.78
N ALA A 19 15.01 -20.63 4.74
CA ALA A 19 16.31 -20.96 5.30
C ALA A 19 17.28 -21.47 4.22
N CYS A 20 16.84 -22.42 3.39
CA CYS A 20 17.67 -22.95 2.31
C CYS A 20 18.09 -21.85 1.32
N MET A 21 17.17 -20.97 0.94
CA MET A 21 17.46 -19.87 0.02
C MET A 21 18.40 -18.83 0.62
N THR A 22 18.28 -18.56 1.91
CA THR A 22 19.09 -17.56 2.62
C THR A 22 20.52 -18.07 2.84
N PHE A 23 20.67 -19.32 3.30
CA PHE A 23 21.98 -19.88 3.64
C PHE A 23 22.67 -20.62 2.49
N TYR A 24 21.91 -21.14 1.52
CA TYR A 24 22.41 -21.91 0.38
C TYR A 24 21.84 -21.44 -0.97
N PRO A 25 21.84 -20.12 -1.29
CA PRO A 25 21.18 -19.56 -2.48
C PRO A 25 21.69 -20.17 -3.80
N ARG A 26 22.95 -20.59 -3.85
CA ARG A 26 23.55 -21.21 -5.04
C ARG A 26 22.94 -22.59 -5.34
N ALA A 27 22.69 -23.39 -4.32
CA ALA A 27 22.12 -24.74 -4.47
C ALA A 27 20.65 -24.70 -4.92
N CYS A 28 19.93 -23.62 -4.58
CA CYS A 28 18.53 -23.44 -4.94
C CYS A 28 18.29 -22.97 -6.39
N GLY A 29 19.34 -22.61 -7.14
CA GLY A 29 19.22 -21.99 -8.46
C GLY A 29 18.43 -22.81 -9.49
N SER A 30 18.65 -24.13 -9.51
CA SER A 30 17.93 -25.04 -10.43
C SER A 30 16.44 -25.18 -10.12
N LEU A 31 16.02 -24.80 -8.91
CA LEU A 31 14.64 -24.87 -8.44
C LEU A 31 13.92 -23.52 -8.53
N ARG A 32 14.59 -22.44 -8.93
CA ARG A 32 14.05 -21.06 -8.92
C ARG A 32 12.65 -20.97 -9.53
N GLY A 33 12.43 -21.55 -10.72
CA GLY A 33 11.12 -21.52 -11.39
C GLY A 33 10.03 -22.29 -10.62
N LYS A 34 10.35 -23.48 -10.08
CA LYS A 34 9.41 -24.28 -9.29
C LYS A 34 9.06 -23.61 -7.96
N LEU A 35 10.05 -23.00 -7.31
CA LEU A 35 9.87 -22.21 -6.09
C LEU A 35 9.01 -20.98 -6.36
N ALA A 36 9.23 -20.27 -7.47
CA ALA A 36 8.40 -19.14 -7.87
C ALA A 36 6.92 -19.51 -8.00
N THR A 37 6.61 -20.57 -8.74
CA THR A 37 5.22 -21.06 -8.87
C THR A 37 4.63 -21.47 -7.52
N TYR A 38 5.41 -22.15 -6.67
CA TYR A 38 4.96 -22.56 -5.35
C TYR A 38 4.66 -21.35 -4.45
N PHE A 39 5.57 -20.38 -4.34
CA PHE A 39 5.36 -19.20 -3.53
C PHE A 39 4.15 -18.37 -4.02
N LEU A 40 3.97 -18.22 -5.33
CA LEU A 40 2.78 -17.56 -5.87
C LEU A 40 1.48 -18.28 -5.51
N SER A 41 1.48 -19.62 -5.51
CA SER A 41 0.30 -20.40 -5.06
C SER A 41 0.02 -20.23 -3.56
N CYS A 42 1.06 -20.06 -2.75
CA CYS A 42 0.97 -19.79 -1.32
C CYS A 42 0.56 -18.34 -1.01
N MET A 43 0.85 -17.40 -1.91
CA MET A 43 0.43 -16.00 -1.76
C MET A 43 -1.08 -15.79 -1.85
N ASP A 44 -1.81 -16.75 -2.43
CA ASP A 44 -3.27 -16.77 -2.51
C ASP A 44 -3.92 -17.42 -1.27
N ALA A 45 -3.14 -17.88 -0.28
CA ALA A 45 -3.68 -18.50 0.92
C ALA A 45 -4.31 -17.45 1.86
N GLU A 46 -5.41 -17.83 2.52
CA GLU A 46 -6.11 -16.95 3.47
C GLU A 46 -5.29 -16.65 4.74
N THR A 47 -4.33 -17.51 5.07
CA THR A 47 -3.49 -17.36 6.26
C THR A 47 -2.48 -16.22 6.08
N PRO A 48 -2.59 -15.11 6.84
CA PRO A 48 -1.80 -13.90 6.60
C PRO A 48 -0.29 -14.13 6.82
N HIS A 49 0.06 -14.96 7.81
CA HIS A 49 1.45 -15.30 8.09
C HIS A 49 2.09 -16.11 6.94
N LEU A 50 1.34 -17.06 6.38
CA LEU A 50 1.78 -17.86 5.24
C LEU A 50 1.98 -16.97 4.00
N GLN A 51 1.03 -16.08 3.73
CA GLN A 51 1.16 -15.11 2.65
C GLN A 51 2.41 -14.24 2.83
N GLN A 52 2.64 -13.70 4.03
CA GLN A 52 3.81 -12.87 4.30
C GLN A 52 5.11 -13.63 4.02
N LEU A 53 5.23 -14.86 4.54
CA LEU A 53 6.41 -15.69 4.35
C LEU A 53 6.61 -16.06 2.86
N ALA A 54 5.52 -16.35 2.14
CA ALA A 54 5.58 -16.57 0.70
C ALA A 54 6.09 -15.34 -0.07
N CYS A 55 5.67 -14.13 0.32
CA CYS A 55 6.15 -12.88 -0.26
C CYS A 55 7.65 -12.66 0.00
N GLU A 56 8.10 -12.92 1.23
CA GLU A 56 9.50 -12.83 1.62
C GLU A 56 10.36 -13.83 0.83
N CYS A 57 9.89 -15.07 0.71
CA CYS A 57 10.52 -16.10 -0.11
C CYS A 57 10.59 -15.72 -1.59
N TYR A 58 9.50 -15.16 -2.15
CA TYR A 58 9.47 -14.74 -3.55
C TYR A 58 10.46 -13.59 -3.82
N ALA A 59 10.60 -12.65 -2.89
CA ALA A 59 11.55 -11.54 -3.00
C ALA A 59 13.03 -12.00 -3.00
N LEU A 60 13.34 -13.19 -2.49
CA LEU A 60 14.69 -13.77 -2.49
C LEU A 60 15.05 -14.46 -3.81
N LEU A 61 14.09 -14.79 -4.67
CA LEU A 61 14.32 -15.54 -5.91
C LEU A 61 15.43 -14.97 -6.82
N PRO A 62 15.61 -13.64 -6.95
CA PRO A 62 16.69 -13.08 -7.78
C PRO A 62 18.10 -13.40 -7.27
N SER A 63 18.24 -13.71 -5.98
CA SER A 63 19.52 -14.09 -5.37
C SER A 63 19.88 -15.55 -5.60
N LEU A 64 18.95 -16.35 -6.12
CA LEU A 64 19.15 -17.79 -6.31
C LEU A 64 19.90 -18.06 -7.60
N GLY A 65 20.93 -18.90 -7.49
CA GLY A 65 21.67 -19.39 -8.65
C GLY A 65 22.51 -18.31 -9.36
N ALA A 66 23.82 -18.35 -9.13
CA ALA A 66 24.79 -18.00 -10.15
C ALA A 66 26.03 -18.86 -9.92
N GLY A 67 26.19 -19.86 -10.78
CA GLY A 67 27.50 -20.45 -11.02
C GLY A 67 28.27 -19.49 -11.93
N PHE A 68 29.42 -19.03 -11.45
CA PHE A 68 30.58 -18.58 -12.24
C PHE A 68 30.53 -17.23 -12.98
N ALA A 69 29.39 -16.55 -13.13
CA ALA A 69 29.34 -15.19 -13.70
C ALA A 69 29.36 -14.13 -12.60
N GLN A 70 30.32 -13.19 -12.64
CA GLN A 70 30.61 -12.13 -11.65
C GLN A 70 29.42 -11.19 -11.35
N GLY A 71 28.33 -11.66 -10.72
CA GLY A 71 27.22 -10.83 -10.25
C GLY A 71 26.22 -10.33 -11.31
N LEU A 72 26.63 -10.23 -12.59
CA LEU A 72 25.79 -9.70 -13.68
C LEU A 72 24.42 -10.41 -13.80
N LYS A 73 24.40 -11.74 -13.71
CA LYS A 73 23.16 -12.53 -13.77
C LYS A 73 22.21 -12.28 -12.60
N TYR A 74 22.74 -11.95 -11.43
CA TYR A 74 21.92 -11.61 -10.26
C TYR A 74 21.26 -10.25 -10.42
N ARG A 75 22.01 -9.26 -10.91
CA ARG A 75 21.47 -7.92 -11.19
C ARG A 75 20.35 -7.96 -12.23
N GLU A 76 20.60 -8.62 -13.37
CA GLU A 76 19.58 -8.79 -14.42
C GLU A 76 18.36 -9.53 -13.89
N SER A 77 18.55 -10.58 -13.07
CA SER A 77 17.42 -11.29 -12.46
C SER A 77 16.62 -10.42 -11.50
N TRP A 78 17.28 -9.52 -10.75
CA TRP A 78 16.60 -8.61 -9.84
C TRP A 78 15.80 -7.56 -10.62
N GLU A 79 16.43 -6.95 -11.62
CA GLU A 79 15.81 -5.94 -12.47
C GLU A 79 14.61 -6.52 -13.23
N GLN A 80 14.77 -7.71 -13.82
CA GLN A 80 13.67 -8.40 -14.50
C GLN A 80 12.50 -8.69 -13.55
N GLN A 81 12.78 -9.23 -12.36
CA GLN A 81 11.72 -9.54 -11.40
C GLN A 81 11.01 -8.27 -10.89
N ALA A 82 11.75 -7.18 -10.64
CA ALA A 82 11.16 -5.91 -10.25
C ALA A 82 10.22 -5.38 -11.34
N HIS A 83 10.66 -5.40 -12.60
CA HIS A 83 9.84 -4.98 -13.74
C HIS A 83 8.62 -5.89 -13.96
N SER A 84 8.75 -7.21 -13.80
CA SER A 84 7.63 -8.16 -13.87
C SER A 84 6.58 -7.92 -12.76
N LEU A 85 7.03 -7.62 -11.55
CA LEU A 85 6.13 -7.27 -10.44
C LEU A 85 5.37 -5.96 -10.75
N VAL A 86 6.05 -4.93 -11.24
CA VAL A 86 5.42 -3.66 -11.62
C VAL A 86 4.39 -3.85 -12.73
N ALA A 87 4.71 -4.59 -13.79
CA ALA A 87 3.77 -4.92 -14.87
C ALA A 87 2.50 -5.60 -14.34
N THR A 88 2.69 -6.62 -13.50
CA THR A 88 1.58 -7.39 -12.92
C THR A 88 0.72 -6.53 -11.99
N LEU A 89 1.33 -5.65 -11.20
CA LEU A 89 0.62 -4.72 -10.32
C LEU A 89 -0.22 -3.71 -11.12
N HIS A 90 0.29 -3.18 -12.23
CA HIS A 90 -0.48 -2.32 -13.14
C HIS A 90 -1.70 -3.03 -13.73
N ARG A 91 -1.55 -4.30 -14.15
CA ARG A 91 -2.69 -5.09 -14.62
C ARG A 91 -3.72 -5.34 -13.53
N LEU A 92 -3.27 -5.73 -12.33
CA LEU A 92 -4.16 -5.99 -11.19
C LEU A 92 -4.92 -4.72 -10.78
N LEU A 93 -4.27 -3.57 -10.78
CA LEU A 93 -4.91 -2.29 -10.53
C LEU A 93 -5.99 -1.98 -11.57
N GLY A 94 -5.66 -2.19 -12.86
CA GLY A 94 -6.61 -2.08 -13.97
C GLY A 94 -7.84 -2.97 -13.81
N ARG A 95 -7.65 -4.19 -13.32
CA ARG A 95 -8.76 -5.11 -13.02
C ARG A 95 -9.57 -4.66 -11.80
N LEU A 96 -8.92 -4.13 -10.77
CA LEU A 96 -9.59 -3.68 -9.55
C LEU A 96 -10.48 -2.46 -9.79
N TYR A 97 -10.03 -1.54 -10.64
CA TYR A 97 -10.67 -0.23 -10.86
C TYR A 97 -11.03 0.03 -12.31
N GLU A 98 -11.37 -1.04 -13.05
CA GLU A 98 -11.83 -0.96 -14.42
C GLU A 98 -13.01 0.02 -14.54
N GLY A 99 -12.85 1.02 -15.42
CA GLY A 99 -13.83 2.10 -15.64
C GLY A 99 -13.84 3.22 -14.59
N ALA A 100 -13.05 3.12 -13.52
CA ALA A 100 -12.88 4.17 -12.52
C ALA A 100 -11.54 4.91 -12.61
N GLU A 101 -10.61 4.43 -13.44
CA GLU A 101 -9.34 5.12 -13.70
C GLU A 101 -9.51 6.28 -14.68
N THR A 102 -8.93 7.42 -14.33
CA THR A 102 -8.98 8.65 -15.13
C THR A 102 -8.20 8.50 -16.44
N GLU A 103 -7.03 7.87 -16.37
CA GLU A 103 -6.21 7.48 -17.53
C GLU A 103 -5.60 6.09 -17.29
N PRO A 104 -6.02 5.04 -18.03
CA PRO A 104 -5.45 3.72 -17.89
C PRO A 104 -4.01 3.73 -18.42
N LEU A 105 -3.04 3.83 -17.51
CA LEU A 105 -1.62 3.77 -17.87
C LEU A 105 -1.22 2.33 -18.17
N HIS A 106 -0.80 2.06 -19.41
CA HIS A 106 -0.12 0.82 -19.76
C HIS A 106 1.33 0.90 -19.32
N TYR A 107 1.85 -0.19 -18.78
CA TYR A 107 3.23 -0.28 -18.40
C TYR A 107 4.06 -0.74 -19.62
N ASP A 108 4.90 0.15 -20.14
CA ASP A 108 5.72 -0.09 -21.34
C ASP A 108 7.16 -0.56 -21.03
N GLY A 109 7.43 -1.00 -19.80
CA GLY A 109 8.77 -1.43 -19.41
C GLY A 109 9.10 -2.88 -19.81
N PRO A 110 10.36 -3.31 -19.65
CA PRO A 110 10.87 -4.59 -20.17
C PRO A 110 10.35 -5.85 -19.44
N GLY A 111 9.50 -5.68 -18.43
CA GLY A 111 9.05 -6.77 -17.57
C GLY A 111 7.83 -7.46 -18.17
N GLU A 112 7.94 -8.77 -18.41
CA GLU A 112 6.77 -9.60 -18.68
C GLU A 112 5.97 -9.84 -17.40
N GLU A 113 4.66 -9.89 -17.50
CA GLU A 113 3.80 -10.15 -16.34
C GLU A 113 4.09 -11.52 -15.72
N VAL A 114 3.98 -11.58 -14.40
CA VAL A 114 4.09 -12.82 -13.64
C VAL A 114 2.90 -13.71 -13.96
N LEU A 115 3.18 -14.97 -14.27
CA LEU A 115 2.17 -16.01 -14.46
C LEU A 115 1.52 -16.35 -13.11
N LEU A 116 0.42 -15.69 -12.80
CA LEU A 116 -0.35 -15.93 -11.59
C LEU A 116 -1.12 -17.26 -11.71
N PRO A 117 -1.27 -18.02 -10.61
CA PRO A 117 -2.09 -19.22 -10.60
C PRO A 117 -3.52 -18.94 -11.11
N PRO A 118 -4.16 -19.88 -11.81
CA PRO A 118 -5.56 -19.73 -12.17
C PRO A 118 -6.42 -19.66 -10.90
N PRO A 119 -7.49 -18.85 -10.88
CA PRO A 119 -8.43 -18.83 -9.76
C PRO A 119 -9.08 -20.21 -9.60
N ARG A 120 -9.27 -20.65 -8.36
CA ARG A 120 -10.06 -21.85 -8.08
C ARG A 120 -11.51 -21.61 -8.47
N GLN A 121 -12.27 -22.68 -8.72
CA GLN A 121 -13.66 -22.58 -9.17
C GLN A 121 -14.54 -21.78 -8.18
N GLU A 122 -14.25 -21.88 -6.89
CA GLU A 122 -14.90 -21.13 -5.81
C GLU A 122 -14.49 -19.64 -5.76
N GLU A 123 -13.30 -19.29 -6.26
CA GLU A 123 -12.75 -17.92 -6.26
C GLU A 123 -13.20 -17.10 -7.48
N GLN A 124 -13.83 -17.74 -8.47
CA GLN A 124 -14.32 -17.07 -9.67
C GLN A 124 -15.44 -16.07 -9.36
N THR A 125 -16.24 -16.32 -8.32
CA THR A 125 -17.27 -15.41 -7.81
C THR A 125 -16.68 -14.28 -6.95
N ALA A 126 -15.54 -14.50 -6.30
CA ALA A 126 -14.81 -13.52 -5.48
C ALA A 126 -13.62 -12.88 -6.21
N SER A 127 -13.74 -12.72 -7.54
CA SER A 127 -12.62 -12.42 -8.42
C SER A 127 -11.92 -11.08 -8.11
N LEU A 128 -12.68 -10.09 -7.59
CA LEU A 128 -12.16 -8.79 -7.16
C LEU A 128 -11.35 -8.89 -5.86
N LEU A 129 -11.81 -9.69 -4.90
CA LEU A 129 -11.09 -9.91 -3.63
C LEU A 129 -9.77 -10.65 -3.88
N LEU A 130 -9.77 -11.64 -4.76
CA LEU A 130 -8.55 -12.32 -5.19
C LEU A 130 -7.58 -11.35 -5.87
N ALA A 131 -8.06 -10.48 -6.75
CA ALA A 131 -7.22 -9.46 -7.38
C ALA A 131 -6.61 -8.51 -6.34
N LYS A 132 -7.38 -8.10 -5.32
CA LYS A 132 -6.91 -7.25 -4.22
C LYS A 132 -5.86 -7.96 -3.38
N HIS A 133 -6.09 -9.23 -3.06
CA HIS A 133 -5.18 -10.03 -2.26
C HIS A 133 -3.83 -10.22 -2.99
N ARG A 134 -3.87 -10.55 -4.28
CA ARG A 134 -2.68 -10.65 -5.14
C ARG A 134 -1.94 -9.33 -5.26
N PHE A 135 -2.66 -8.22 -5.41
CA PHE A 135 -2.06 -6.88 -5.46
C PHE A 135 -1.27 -6.61 -4.17
N ALA A 136 -1.89 -6.82 -3.00
CA ALA A 136 -1.23 -6.62 -1.72
C ALA A 136 0.01 -7.52 -1.55
N GLY A 137 -0.09 -8.80 -1.91
CA GLY A 137 1.05 -9.72 -1.84
C GLY A 137 2.22 -9.29 -2.74
N LEU A 138 1.95 -8.97 -4.01
CA LEU A 138 3.00 -8.58 -4.95
C LEU A 138 3.61 -7.20 -4.62
N ALA A 139 2.81 -6.27 -4.11
CA ALA A 139 3.31 -4.99 -3.61
C ALA A 139 4.26 -5.20 -2.43
N LYS A 140 3.94 -6.12 -1.51
CA LYS A 140 4.82 -6.52 -0.40
C LYS A 140 6.10 -7.19 -0.91
N CYS A 141 6.03 -8.06 -1.92
CA CYS A 141 7.22 -8.63 -2.57
C CYS A 141 8.14 -7.52 -3.08
N LEU A 142 7.60 -6.54 -3.80
CA LEU A 142 8.37 -5.42 -4.33
C LEU A 142 8.96 -4.54 -3.21
N CYS A 143 8.19 -4.27 -2.15
CA CYS A 143 8.69 -3.60 -0.95
C CYS A 143 9.88 -4.34 -0.32
N ARG A 144 9.79 -5.67 -0.22
CA ARG A 144 10.88 -6.50 0.32
C ARG A 144 12.11 -6.49 -0.58
N MET A 145 11.94 -6.56 -1.91
CA MET A 145 13.05 -6.44 -2.84
C MET A 145 13.77 -5.09 -2.73
N LEU A 146 13.05 -4.00 -2.45
CA LEU A 146 13.62 -2.66 -2.27
C LEU A 146 14.32 -2.47 -0.92
N ARG A 147 13.83 -3.13 0.14
CA ARG A 147 14.36 -2.96 1.50
C ARG A 147 15.49 -3.93 1.86
N ASN A 148 15.55 -5.09 1.21
CA ASN A 148 16.55 -6.09 1.52
C ASN A 148 17.90 -5.76 0.86
N ASP A 149 18.98 -6.00 1.58
CA ASP A 149 20.33 -5.90 1.03
C ASP A 149 20.52 -6.97 -0.05
N PHE A 150 20.59 -6.51 -1.30
CA PHE A 150 20.98 -7.34 -2.42
C PHE A 150 22.49 -7.19 -2.58
N GLY A 151 23.25 -8.27 -2.34
CA GLY A 151 24.73 -8.25 -2.26
C GLY A 151 25.50 -7.75 -3.48
N THR A 152 24.80 -7.21 -4.49
CA THR A 152 25.33 -6.52 -5.66
C THR A 152 24.48 -5.27 -5.95
N PRO A 153 25.06 -4.16 -6.44
CA PRO A 153 24.29 -2.96 -6.79
C PRO A 153 23.33 -3.23 -7.96
N VAL A 154 22.08 -2.77 -7.83
CA VAL A 154 20.99 -2.94 -8.81
C VAL A 154 20.43 -1.60 -9.28
N THR A 155 19.84 -1.58 -10.47
CA THR A 155 19.09 -0.41 -10.96
C THR A 155 17.64 -0.52 -10.51
N VAL A 156 17.22 0.36 -9.61
CA VAL A 156 15.80 0.43 -9.22
C VAL A 156 15.00 1.15 -10.31
N PRO A 157 13.90 0.56 -10.84
CA PRO A 157 13.04 1.22 -11.84
C PRO A 157 12.13 2.27 -11.18
N ALA A 158 12.74 3.30 -10.60
CA ALA A 158 12.07 4.26 -9.72
C ALA A 158 10.91 5.00 -10.38
N GLN A 159 11.05 5.37 -11.66
CA GLN A 159 9.97 6.02 -12.42
C GLN A 159 8.75 5.10 -12.53
N ALA A 160 8.94 3.85 -12.97
CA ALA A 160 7.84 2.91 -13.14
C ALA A 160 7.13 2.58 -11.82
N ILE A 161 7.89 2.45 -10.73
CA ILE A 161 7.30 2.24 -9.39
C ILE A 161 6.52 3.48 -8.95
N LEU A 162 7.04 4.68 -9.20
CA LEU A 162 6.36 5.92 -8.87
C LEU A 162 5.09 6.12 -9.71
N ASP A 163 5.10 5.77 -10.99
CA ASP A 163 3.93 5.83 -11.86
C ASP A 163 2.83 4.88 -11.37
N LEU A 164 3.19 3.66 -10.96
CA LEU A 164 2.27 2.73 -10.30
C LEU A 164 1.67 3.31 -9.02
N VAL A 165 2.49 3.91 -8.16
CA VAL A 165 2.04 4.53 -6.90
C VAL A 165 1.09 5.70 -7.19
N CYS A 166 1.47 6.61 -8.09
CA CYS A 166 0.65 7.75 -8.49
C CYS A 166 -0.68 7.28 -9.07
N ARG A 167 -0.66 6.29 -9.97
CA ARG A 167 -1.88 5.69 -10.55
C ARG A 167 -2.78 5.10 -9.48
N ALA A 168 -2.24 4.32 -8.54
CA ALA A 168 -3.01 3.71 -7.47
C ALA A 168 -3.64 4.76 -6.53
N LEU A 169 -2.92 5.85 -6.25
CA LEU A 169 -3.37 6.92 -5.36
C LEU A 169 -4.28 7.96 -6.03
N ASP A 170 -4.35 7.98 -7.37
CA ASP A 170 -5.27 8.83 -8.14
C ASP A 170 -6.70 8.29 -8.17
N VAL A 171 -6.86 6.97 -8.00
CA VAL A 171 -8.17 6.31 -7.96
C VAL A 171 -9.01 6.91 -6.82
N SER A 172 -10.20 7.42 -7.16
CA SER A 172 -11.08 8.10 -6.21
C SER A 172 -12.46 7.47 -6.16
N VAL A 173 -13.13 7.55 -5.01
CA VAL A 173 -14.55 7.17 -4.87
C VAL A 173 -15.43 7.95 -5.84
N LYS A 174 -15.04 9.18 -6.23
CA LYS A 174 -15.78 10.03 -7.16
C LYS A 174 -15.87 9.47 -8.58
N SER A 175 -14.89 8.66 -9.00
CA SER A 175 -14.86 8.06 -10.33
C SER A 175 -15.50 6.67 -10.38
N MET A 176 -15.98 6.15 -9.24
CA MET A 176 -16.57 4.81 -9.17
C MET A 176 -18.09 4.84 -9.34
N SER A 177 -18.63 3.86 -10.05
CA SER A 177 -20.08 3.64 -10.12
C SER A 177 -20.61 3.11 -8.78
N TRP A 178 -21.88 3.37 -8.48
CA TRP A 178 -22.56 2.83 -7.29
C TRP A 178 -23.22 1.46 -7.54
N PHE A 179 -23.11 0.94 -8.76
CA PHE A 179 -23.77 -0.28 -9.21
C PHE A 179 -22.75 -1.41 -9.40
N GLY A 180 -23.24 -2.66 -9.38
CA GLY A 180 -22.39 -3.85 -9.53
C GLY A 180 -21.32 -3.92 -8.44
N ASP A 181 -20.06 -4.11 -8.85
CA ASP A 181 -18.91 -4.20 -7.94
C ASP A 181 -18.46 -2.86 -7.33
N GLY A 182 -19.09 -1.75 -7.72
CA GLY A 182 -18.75 -0.39 -7.29
C GLY A 182 -18.57 -0.21 -5.77
N PRO A 183 -19.57 -0.55 -4.94
CA PRO A 183 -19.46 -0.45 -3.49
C PRO A 183 -18.30 -1.28 -2.90
N LEU A 184 -18.03 -2.46 -3.47
CA LEU A 184 -16.92 -3.30 -3.03
C LEU A 184 -15.57 -2.67 -3.42
N ARG A 185 -15.44 -2.09 -4.61
CA ARG A 185 -14.24 -1.33 -5.03
C ARG A 185 -13.96 -0.14 -4.10
N MET A 186 -15.00 0.59 -3.72
CA MET A 186 -14.90 1.71 -2.75
C MET A 186 -14.44 1.20 -1.37
N LEU A 187 -14.96 0.06 -0.91
CA LEU A 187 -14.57 -0.54 0.37
C LEU A 187 -13.09 -0.97 0.38
N LEU A 188 -12.57 -1.45 -0.75
CA LEU A 188 -11.19 -1.93 -0.87
C LEU A 188 -10.18 -0.79 -1.07
N LEU A 189 -10.61 0.38 -1.53
CA LEU A 189 -9.75 1.51 -1.89
C LEU A 189 -8.78 1.97 -0.79
N PRO A 190 -9.20 2.15 0.48
CA PRO A 190 -8.27 2.53 1.54
C PRO A 190 -7.12 1.52 1.70
N SER A 191 -7.43 0.23 1.56
CA SER A 191 -6.40 -0.82 1.66
C SER A 191 -5.43 -0.76 0.49
N ILE A 192 -5.88 -0.48 -0.73
CA ILE A 192 -5.00 -0.33 -1.90
C ILE A 192 -4.09 0.89 -1.73
N HIS A 193 -4.63 2.02 -1.26
CA HIS A 193 -3.83 3.22 -0.99
C HIS A 193 -2.76 2.97 0.08
N LEU A 194 -3.08 2.22 1.14
CA LEU A 194 -2.09 1.85 2.15
C LEU A 194 -0.94 1.02 1.57
N GLU A 195 -1.23 0.02 0.74
CA GLU A 195 -0.19 -0.79 0.09
C GLU A 195 0.66 0.06 -0.89
N ALA A 196 0.05 1.02 -1.60
CA ALA A 196 0.77 1.96 -2.45
C ALA A 196 1.68 2.92 -1.65
N LEU A 197 1.23 3.39 -0.49
CA LEU A 197 2.04 4.22 0.42
C LEU A 197 3.19 3.45 1.05
N ASP A 198 3.00 2.17 1.37
CA ASP A 198 4.08 1.29 1.83
C ASP A 198 5.14 1.08 0.77
N LEU A 199 4.73 0.93 -0.49
CA LEU A 199 5.62 0.86 -1.64
C LEU A 199 6.38 2.17 -1.87
N LEU A 200 5.70 3.33 -1.75
CA LEU A 200 6.35 4.63 -1.82
C LEU A 200 7.40 4.80 -0.71
N ALA A 201 7.10 4.40 0.52
CA ALA A 201 8.05 4.42 1.63
C ALA A 201 9.27 3.54 1.35
N ALA A 202 9.06 2.34 0.82
CA ALA A 202 10.15 1.43 0.45
C ALA A 202 11.01 2.02 -0.68
N LEU A 203 10.40 2.68 -1.67
CA LEU A 203 11.11 3.36 -2.75
C LEU A 203 11.95 4.54 -2.26
N ILE A 204 11.40 5.36 -1.36
CA ILE A 204 12.11 6.49 -0.74
C ILE A 204 13.35 5.99 0.01
N LEU A 205 13.22 4.93 0.81
CA LEU A 205 14.36 4.33 1.51
C LEU A 205 15.41 3.77 0.55
N ALA A 206 14.99 3.04 -0.49
CA ALA A 206 15.91 2.41 -1.43
C ALA A 206 16.64 3.41 -2.33
N CYS A 207 15.96 4.47 -2.78
CA CYS A 207 16.52 5.47 -3.68
C CYS A 207 17.18 6.64 -2.95
N GLY A 208 16.77 6.92 -1.71
CA GLY A 208 17.32 8.00 -0.92
C GLY A 208 17.17 9.38 -1.61
N PRO A 209 18.18 10.26 -1.47
CA PRO A 209 18.22 11.56 -2.13
C PRO A 209 18.15 11.51 -3.67
N ARG A 210 18.42 10.36 -4.31
CA ARG A 210 18.31 10.22 -5.78
C ARG A 210 16.89 10.40 -6.28
N LEU A 211 15.90 10.33 -5.39
CA LEU A 211 14.49 10.55 -5.70
C LEU A 211 14.13 12.05 -5.79
N VAL A 212 15.02 12.98 -5.41
CA VAL A 212 14.76 14.44 -5.41
C VAL A 212 14.38 14.97 -6.79
N ARG A 213 14.86 14.36 -7.87
CA ARG A 213 14.44 14.66 -9.25
C ARG A 213 12.94 14.47 -9.51
N PHE A 214 12.26 13.64 -8.70
CA PHE A 214 10.81 13.43 -8.72
C PHE A 214 10.07 14.29 -7.70
N GLY A 215 10.76 15.23 -7.05
CA GLY A 215 10.23 16.04 -5.96
C GLY A 215 8.94 16.78 -6.31
N GLY A 216 8.83 17.31 -7.53
CA GLY A 216 7.59 17.97 -7.98
C GLY A 216 6.39 17.03 -8.07
N ALA A 217 6.58 15.77 -8.48
CA ALA A 217 5.51 14.77 -8.49
C ALA A 217 5.07 14.43 -7.06
N LEU A 218 6.03 14.18 -6.17
CA LEU A 218 5.77 13.87 -4.76
C LEU A 218 5.07 15.04 -4.04
N CYS A 219 5.52 16.28 -4.26
CA CYS A 219 4.92 17.47 -3.64
C CYS A 219 3.46 17.70 -4.06
N ARG A 220 3.07 17.29 -5.27
CA ARG A 220 1.65 17.33 -5.71
C ARG A 220 0.84 16.15 -5.17
N LEU A 221 1.45 14.97 -5.10
CA LEU A 221 0.80 13.73 -4.67
C LEU A 221 0.27 13.84 -3.23
N PHE A 222 1.07 14.34 -2.28
CA PHE A 222 0.67 14.40 -0.88
C PHE A 222 -0.64 15.19 -0.64
N PRO A 223 -0.75 16.48 -1.03
CA PRO A 223 -1.99 17.24 -0.84
C PRO A 223 -3.15 16.68 -1.69
N GLN A 224 -2.89 16.10 -2.87
CA GLN A 224 -3.92 15.43 -3.66
C GLN A 224 -4.59 14.28 -2.87
N VAL A 225 -3.78 13.39 -2.28
CA VAL A 225 -4.31 12.26 -1.51
C VAL A 225 -4.98 12.72 -0.21
N LEU A 226 -4.44 13.74 0.46
CA LEU A 226 -5.10 14.34 1.64
C LEU A 226 -6.46 14.94 1.30
N ASN A 227 -6.59 15.61 0.15
CA ASN A 227 -7.88 16.14 -0.30
C ASN A 227 -8.88 15.03 -0.62
N MET A 228 -8.42 13.93 -1.19
CA MET A 228 -9.28 12.78 -1.50
C MET A 228 -9.90 12.17 -0.24
N TRP A 229 -9.10 11.99 0.81
CA TRP A 229 -9.55 11.43 2.09
C TRP A 229 -10.01 12.50 3.09
N ARG A 230 -10.47 13.66 2.61
CA ARG A 230 -11.11 14.71 3.43
C ARG A 230 -12.60 14.44 3.65
N ALA A 231 -13.26 13.78 2.70
CA ALA A 231 -14.71 13.56 2.72
C ALA A 231 -15.14 12.73 3.95
N GLY A 232 -16.15 13.21 4.69
CA GLY A 232 -16.72 12.55 5.86
C GLY A 232 -16.27 13.11 7.22
N GLN A 233 -15.46 14.18 7.25
CA GLN A 233 -15.04 14.84 8.50
C GLN A 233 -16.16 15.70 9.13
N ASP A 234 -17.08 16.23 8.34
CA ASP A 234 -18.06 17.23 8.79
C ASP A 234 -19.28 16.64 9.54
N LEU A 235 -19.43 15.32 9.58
CA LEU A 235 -20.64 14.64 10.07
C LEU A 235 -20.43 13.87 11.39
N LEU A 236 -19.27 13.97 12.02
CA LEU A 236 -18.92 13.12 13.16
C LEU A 236 -19.11 13.82 14.50
N SER A 237 -19.76 13.11 15.42
CA SER A 237 -19.80 13.46 16.84
C SER A 237 -18.39 13.52 17.43
N PRO A 238 -18.11 14.48 18.32
CA PRO A 238 -16.83 14.53 19.04
C PRO A 238 -16.51 13.21 19.74
N GLY A 239 -15.25 12.74 19.63
CA GLY A 239 -14.76 11.52 20.28
C GLY A 239 -14.70 10.26 19.42
N LEU A 240 -15.22 10.30 18.18
CA LEU A 240 -15.07 9.20 17.23
C LEU A 240 -13.80 9.35 16.37
N GLN A 241 -13.17 8.21 16.04
CA GLN A 241 -12.05 8.20 15.11
C GLN A 241 -12.54 8.63 13.72
N ARG A 242 -11.84 9.60 13.10
CA ARG A 242 -12.14 10.04 11.75
C ARG A 242 -12.02 8.87 10.76
N PRO A 243 -12.99 8.69 9.83
CA PRO A 243 -12.93 7.63 8.83
C PRO A 243 -11.68 7.78 7.99
N TYR A 244 -11.08 6.64 7.62
CA TYR A 244 -9.87 6.58 6.80
C TYR A 244 -8.65 7.33 7.38
N SER A 245 -8.66 7.66 8.67
CA SER A 245 -7.53 8.26 9.39
C SER A 245 -6.24 7.44 9.26
N ALA A 246 -6.34 6.12 9.10
CA ALA A 246 -5.18 5.26 8.82
C ALA A 246 -4.44 5.66 7.53
N VAL A 247 -5.15 6.01 6.45
CA VAL A 247 -4.53 6.43 5.18
C VAL A 247 -3.84 7.78 5.35
N ARG A 248 -4.50 8.75 5.99
CA ARG A 248 -3.92 10.08 6.27
C ARG A 248 -2.69 9.99 7.16
N ALA A 249 -2.79 9.24 8.26
CA ALA A 249 -1.67 9.02 9.18
C ALA A 249 -0.49 8.35 8.46
N ARG A 250 -0.75 7.33 7.63
CA ARG A 250 0.29 6.68 6.85
C ARG A 250 0.93 7.65 5.85
N LEU A 251 0.14 8.47 5.17
CA LEU A 251 0.64 9.47 4.24
C LEU A 251 1.55 10.51 4.92
N TYR A 252 1.20 10.97 6.12
CA TYR A 252 2.07 11.85 6.90
C TYR A 252 3.37 11.19 7.33
N GLN A 253 3.36 9.89 7.69
CA GLN A 253 4.59 9.14 7.96
C GLN A 253 5.48 9.04 6.71
N VAL A 254 4.89 8.87 5.52
CA VAL A 254 5.64 8.84 4.25
C VAL A 254 6.18 10.22 3.91
N LEU A 255 5.42 11.29 4.17
CA LEU A 255 5.87 12.67 4.01
C LEU A 255 7.04 12.99 4.94
N ASP A 256 6.94 12.62 6.22
CA ASP A 256 8.00 12.77 7.21
C ASP A 256 9.28 12.04 6.75
N LEU A 257 9.15 10.78 6.35
CA LEU A 257 10.25 10.00 5.77
C LEU A 257 10.86 10.70 4.54
N TRP A 258 10.02 11.24 3.64
CA TRP A 258 10.50 11.93 2.45
C TRP A 258 11.32 13.19 2.78
N VAL A 259 10.83 14.01 3.72
CA VAL A 259 11.52 15.22 4.17
C VAL A 259 12.86 14.88 4.83
N GLN A 260 12.89 13.83 5.66
CA GLN A 260 14.12 13.35 6.29
C GLN A 260 15.16 12.87 5.27
N VAL A 261 14.73 12.09 4.28
CA VAL A 261 15.61 11.50 3.27
C VAL A 261 16.11 12.54 2.26
N ALA A 262 15.26 13.48 1.83
CA ALA A 262 15.66 14.51 0.90
C ALA A 262 16.58 15.57 1.53
N GLY A 263 16.43 15.81 2.84
CA GLY A 263 17.21 16.78 3.60
C GLY A 263 16.76 18.23 3.37
N ALA A 264 17.08 19.10 4.33
CA ALA A 264 16.63 20.50 4.36
C ALA A 264 17.13 21.34 3.17
N SER A 265 18.27 20.98 2.58
CA SER A 265 18.85 21.68 1.43
C SER A 265 18.20 21.33 0.08
N SER A 266 17.26 20.38 0.06
CA SER A 266 16.59 19.95 -1.17
C SER A 266 15.61 20.97 -1.74
N GLY A 267 15.17 21.95 -0.94
CA GLY A 267 14.24 23.00 -1.37
C GLY A 267 12.88 22.50 -1.85
N LEU A 268 12.52 21.23 -1.58
CA LEU A 268 11.34 20.56 -2.13
C LEU A 268 10.04 21.31 -1.86
N LEU A 269 9.89 21.81 -0.63
CA LEU A 269 8.72 22.55 -0.18
C LEU A 269 8.79 24.05 -0.51
N LEU A 270 9.94 24.58 -0.93
CA LEU A 270 10.12 26.01 -1.23
C LEU A 270 9.69 26.38 -2.65
N GLY A 271 9.78 25.45 -3.60
CA GLY A 271 9.44 25.69 -5.01
C GLY A 271 7.95 25.57 -5.37
N HIS A 272 7.10 25.13 -4.43
CA HIS A 272 5.70 24.79 -4.69
C HIS A 272 4.78 25.42 -3.63
N SER A 273 4.82 26.75 -3.47
CA SER A 273 4.14 27.47 -2.39
C SER A 273 2.68 27.06 -2.20
N SER A 274 1.91 26.94 -3.28
CA SER A 274 0.50 26.52 -3.20
C SER A 274 0.30 25.08 -2.68
N GLN A 275 1.22 24.17 -2.98
CA GLN A 275 1.15 22.77 -2.52
C GLN A 275 1.65 22.64 -1.08
N SER A 276 2.69 23.37 -0.71
CA SER A 276 3.18 23.43 0.68
C SER A 276 2.14 24.06 1.62
N ASP A 277 1.46 25.11 1.17
CA ASP A 277 0.40 25.75 1.95
C ASP A 277 -0.81 24.82 2.11
N ALA A 278 -1.19 24.09 1.07
CA ALA A 278 -2.24 23.08 1.15
C ALA A 278 -1.88 21.94 2.13
N LEU A 279 -0.63 21.48 2.10
CA LEU A 279 -0.13 20.47 3.05
C LEU A 279 -0.19 20.97 4.49
N LEU A 280 0.27 22.20 4.73
CA LEU A 280 0.22 22.81 6.04
C LEU A 280 -1.22 22.99 6.53
N GLY A 281 -2.13 23.42 5.66
CA GLY A 281 -3.56 23.52 5.96
C GLY A 281 -4.13 22.17 6.42
N HIS A 282 -3.84 21.08 5.70
CA HIS A 282 -4.28 19.75 6.10
C HIS A 282 -3.69 19.29 7.44
N LEU A 283 -2.42 19.57 7.71
CA LEU A 283 -1.78 19.24 8.98
C LEU A 283 -2.45 19.98 10.14
N ILE A 284 -2.68 21.29 9.99
CA ILE A 284 -3.34 22.13 10.99
C ILE A 284 -4.78 21.64 11.22
N ASP A 285 -5.54 21.39 10.17
CA ASP A 285 -6.91 20.86 10.26
C ASP A 285 -6.94 19.52 11.02
N ASP A 286 -5.94 18.66 10.79
CA ASP A 286 -5.92 17.35 11.39
C ASP A 286 -5.57 17.35 12.88
N ILE A 287 -4.61 18.20 13.30
CA ILE A 287 -4.17 18.29 14.70
C ILE A 287 -5.07 19.20 15.54
N SER A 288 -5.86 20.08 14.91
CA SER A 288 -6.73 21.01 15.61
C SER A 288 -7.90 20.26 16.27
N PRO A 289 -8.18 20.51 17.56
CA PRO A 289 -9.33 19.92 18.23
C PRO A 289 -10.63 20.45 17.60
N PRO A 290 -11.71 19.64 17.53
CA PRO A 290 -12.99 20.09 17.02
C PRO A 290 -13.54 21.21 17.92
N SER A 291 -14.05 22.29 17.29
CA SER A 291 -14.49 23.51 17.99
C SER A 291 -15.55 23.28 19.08
N ASP A 292 -16.33 22.19 18.99
CA ASP A 292 -17.31 21.81 20.01
C ASP A 292 -16.70 21.21 21.28
N ALA A 293 -15.48 20.66 21.23
CA ALA A 293 -14.75 20.20 22.41
C ALA A 293 -14.15 21.36 23.24
N LEU A 294 -14.09 22.56 22.67
CA LEU A 294 -13.54 23.76 23.31
C LEU A 294 -14.61 24.64 23.98
N LYS A 295 -15.90 24.32 23.80
CA LYS A 295 -16.99 25.01 24.50
C LYS A 295 -17.06 24.51 25.93
N MET A 296 -16.45 25.24 26.87
CA MET A 296 -16.78 25.11 28.29
C MET A 296 -18.28 25.34 28.44
N GLN A 297 -19.03 24.31 28.82
CA GLN A 297 -20.44 24.50 29.14
C GLN A 297 -20.55 25.49 30.31
N PRO A 298 -21.31 26.59 30.18
CA PRO A 298 -21.54 27.47 31.32
C PRO A 298 -22.27 26.66 32.40
N ASN A 299 -21.75 26.67 33.62
CA ASN A 299 -22.39 26.09 34.80
C ASN A 299 -23.87 26.54 34.85
N PRO A 300 -24.84 25.63 35.07
CA PRO A 300 -26.23 26.01 35.28
C PRO A 300 -26.35 26.70 36.65
N THR A 301 -26.01 27.98 36.70
CA THR A 301 -26.23 28.82 37.86
C THR A 301 -27.65 29.38 37.76
N SER A 302 -28.54 28.77 38.53
CA SER A 302 -29.66 29.43 39.20
C SER A 302 -30.70 30.15 38.33
N GLU A 303 -31.55 29.40 37.63
CA GLU A 303 -32.94 29.82 37.39
C GLU A 303 -33.90 28.67 37.71
N GLY A 304 -34.31 28.61 38.97
CA GLY A 304 -35.30 27.65 39.45
C GLY A 304 -35.94 28.14 40.74
N LYS A 305 -36.81 29.15 40.64
CA LYS A 305 -37.75 29.47 41.73
C LYS A 305 -38.66 28.25 41.96
N PRO A 306 -38.78 27.70 43.18
CA PRO A 306 -39.67 26.59 43.43
C PRO A 306 -41.12 27.08 43.38
N SER A 307 -41.89 26.61 42.40
CA SER A 307 -43.34 26.80 42.38
C SER A 307 -44.01 25.81 43.35
N ALA A 308 -44.85 26.33 44.24
CA ALA A 308 -45.56 25.58 45.28
C ALA A 308 -46.55 24.54 44.72
N PRO A 309 -46.82 23.43 45.41
CA PRO A 309 -47.72 22.38 44.92
C PRO A 309 -49.19 22.79 45.08
N LYS A 310 -49.97 22.67 44.01
CA LYS A 310 -51.43 22.84 44.03
C LYS A 310 -52.09 21.65 44.74
N LYS A 311 -52.93 21.93 45.73
CA LYS A 311 -53.82 20.96 46.40
C LYS A 311 -54.83 20.38 45.40
N ALA A 312 -55.03 19.06 45.46
CA ALA A 312 -56.13 18.37 44.78
C ALA A 312 -57.48 18.71 45.44
N LYS A 313 -58.50 19.04 44.65
CA LYS A 313 -59.90 19.08 45.08
C LYS A 313 -60.56 17.74 44.73
N LEU A 314 -61.14 17.08 45.73
CA LEU A 314 -62.17 16.07 45.52
C LEU A 314 -63.50 16.75 45.21
N SER A 315 -64.15 16.34 44.13
CA SER A 315 -65.60 16.31 43.94
C SER A 315 -65.91 15.23 42.91
#